data_AF-A0A7W0IW75-F1
#
_entry.id   AF-A0A7W0IW75-F1
#
_cell.length_a   1.000
_cell.length_b   1.000
_cell.length_c   1.000
_cell.angle_alpha   90.00
_cell.angle_beta   90.00
_cell.angle_gamma   90.00
#
_symmetry.space_group_name_H-M   'P 1'
#
loop_
_entity.id
_entity.type
_entity.pdbx_description
1 polymer ?
#
loop_
_entity_poly.entity_id
_entity_poly.type
_entity_poly.pdbx_seq_one_letter_code
_entity_poly.pdbx_strand_id
1 'polypeptide(L)'
;MHKIDSPNADASNEFRDGDPILGQDATEVWSKFLNTIQRELVAIPVAAGIALDDEDDTQVLQGILALVAAMFGGVAGANGYLTLPGGIIIQWGIISPASHMISYDFGWVNYPVPFPNNAFCVIPALLTSETAALMDNFIGVRGASSAAFRLQAGTNLQDTSSTRVFGAYWLAIGN
;
A
#
# COMPACT_ATOMS: atom_id res chain seq x y z
N MET A 1 11.31 -2.18 -26.20
CA MET A 1 11.73 -3.14 -27.25
C MET A 1 11.56 -2.50 -28.62
N HIS A 2 12.22 -2.99 -29.67
CA HIS A 2 11.93 -2.59 -31.05
C HIS A 2 11.56 -3.81 -31.91
N LYS A 3 10.78 -3.56 -32.99
CA LYS A 3 10.48 -4.56 -34.02
C LYS A 3 11.75 -4.96 -34.78
N ILE A 4 11.73 -6.12 -35.45
CA ILE A 4 12.89 -6.64 -36.17
C ILE A 4 13.16 -5.78 -37.40
N ASP A 5 14.37 -5.25 -37.49
CA ASP A 5 14.83 -4.43 -38.61
C ASP A 5 16.01 -5.07 -39.36
N SER A 6 16.29 -6.33 -39.06
CA SER A 6 17.26 -7.13 -39.78
C SER A 6 16.66 -7.71 -41.08
N PRO A 7 17.50 -8.10 -42.05
CA PRO A 7 17.07 -8.75 -43.27
C PRO A 7 16.20 -9.99 -43.03
N ASN A 8 15.34 -10.27 -44.00
CA ASN A 8 14.48 -11.47 -44.03
C ASN A 8 13.44 -11.55 -42.90
N ALA A 9 13.18 -10.44 -42.20
CA ALA A 9 11.98 -10.28 -41.39
C ALA A 9 10.72 -10.37 -42.27
N ASP A 10 9.59 -10.74 -41.67
CA ASP A 10 8.31 -10.74 -42.38
C ASP A 10 7.80 -9.31 -42.67
N ALA A 11 6.66 -9.20 -43.35
CA ALA A 11 6.05 -7.89 -43.66
C ALA A 11 5.64 -7.08 -42.42
N SER A 12 5.55 -7.72 -41.25
CA SER A 12 5.18 -7.13 -39.96
C SER A 12 6.39 -6.84 -39.06
N ASN A 13 7.62 -7.00 -39.58
CA ASN A 13 8.87 -6.86 -38.85
C ASN A 13 8.98 -7.84 -37.66
N GLU A 14 8.54 -9.08 -37.87
CA GLU A 14 8.64 -10.21 -36.94
C GLU A 14 9.61 -11.27 -37.46
N PHE A 15 10.00 -12.18 -36.56
CA PHE A 15 10.84 -13.32 -36.91
C PHE A 15 10.11 -14.27 -37.86
N ARG A 16 10.84 -14.75 -38.86
CA ARG A 16 10.36 -15.65 -39.89
C ARG A 16 11.32 -16.81 -40.04
N ASP A 17 10.76 -18.01 -40.03
CA ASP A 17 11.51 -19.22 -40.31
C ASP A 17 11.97 -19.26 -41.77
N GLY A 18 13.10 -19.92 -41.99
CA GLY A 18 13.59 -20.23 -43.34
C GLY A 18 12.90 -21.47 -43.89
N ASP A 19 12.56 -21.44 -45.18
CA ASP A 19 12.05 -22.60 -45.91
C ASP A 19 12.93 -22.86 -47.15
N PRO A 20 13.77 -23.92 -47.13
CA PRO A 20 14.65 -24.23 -48.24
C PRO A 20 13.91 -24.74 -49.49
N ILE A 21 12.66 -25.22 -49.36
CA ILE A 21 11.83 -25.66 -50.50
C ILE A 21 11.34 -24.44 -51.28
N LEU A 22 10.99 -23.36 -50.57
CA LEU A 22 10.53 -22.10 -51.15
C LEU A 22 11.66 -21.10 -51.44
N GLY A 23 12.92 -21.45 -51.11
CA GLY A 23 14.06 -20.53 -51.23
C GLY A 23 13.94 -19.31 -50.31
N GLN A 24 13.24 -19.47 -49.18
CA GLN A 24 12.99 -18.40 -48.22
C GLN A 24 14.06 -18.43 -47.13
N ASP A 25 14.84 -17.36 -47.03
CA ASP A 25 15.82 -17.20 -45.97
C ASP A 25 15.15 -16.88 -44.62
N ALA A 26 15.74 -17.43 -43.55
CA ALA A 26 15.37 -17.13 -42.18
C ALA A 26 15.78 -15.70 -41.79
N THR A 27 15.07 -15.12 -40.82
CA THR A 27 15.42 -13.81 -40.27
C THR A 27 16.80 -13.82 -39.64
N GLU A 28 17.63 -12.83 -39.99
CA GLU A 28 18.94 -12.67 -39.38
C GLU A 28 18.83 -12.10 -37.97
N VAL A 29 19.52 -12.67 -36.98
CA VAL A 29 19.50 -12.13 -35.61
C VAL A 29 20.66 -11.15 -35.43
N TRP A 30 20.35 -9.85 -35.41
CA TRP A 30 21.34 -8.81 -35.18
C TRP A 30 21.60 -8.57 -33.69
N SER A 31 22.86 -8.26 -33.35
CA SER A 31 23.27 -7.87 -31.99
C SER A 31 22.47 -6.68 -31.46
N LYS A 32 22.05 -5.76 -32.35
CA LYS A 32 21.17 -4.63 -32.00
C LYS A 32 19.90 -5.08 -31.27
N PHE A 33 19.26 -6.15 -31.72
CA PHE A 33 18.05 -6.67 -31.11
C PHE A 33 18.35 -7.33 -29.75
N LEU A 34 19.33 -8.25 -29.71
CA LEU A 34 19.72 -8.95 -28.47
C LEU A 34 20.21 -7.97 -27.38
N ASN A 35 21.01 -6.98 -27.74
CA ASN A 35 21.47 -5.93 -26.84
C ASN A 35 20.31 -5.04 -26.35
N THR A 36 19.27 -4.86 -27.14
CA THR A 36 18.07 -4.12 -26.70
C THR A 36 17.30 -4.91 -25.65
N ILE A 37 17.09 -6.21 -25.86
CA ILE A 37 16.48 -7.09 -24.84
C ILE A 37 17.30 -7.07 -23.56
N GLN A 38 18.61 -7.27 -23.65
CA GLN A 38 19.50 -7.26 -22.49
C GLN A 38 19.38 -5.95 -21.71
N ARG A 39 19.45 -4.79 -22.38
CA ARG A 39 19.32 -3.49 -21.71
C ARG A 39 17.98 -3.30 -21.02
N GLU A 40 16.89 -3.77 -21.62
CA GLU A 40 15.55 -3.67 -21.00
C GLU A 40 15.41 -4.57 -19.77
N LEU A 41 15.95 -5.79 -19.82
CA LEU A 41 15.96 -6.68 -18.67
C LEU A 41 16.87 -6.17 -17.55
N VAL A 42 18.05 -5.64 -17.90
CA VAL A 42 19.00 -5.02 -16.95
C VAL A 42 18.43 -3.75 -16.31
N ALA A 43 17.62 -2.97 -17.04
CA ALA A 43 17.03 -1.75 -16.50
C ALA A 43 16.11 -1.99 -15.28
N ILE A 44 15.52 -3.19 -15.17
CA ILE A 44 14.60 -3.54 -14.09
C ILE A 44 15.31 -3.59 -12.71
N PRO A 45 16.31 -4.46 -12.47
CA PRO A 45 17.05 -4.47 -11.20
C PRO A 45 17.79 -3.16 -10.94
N VAL A 46 18.33 -2.52 -11.98
CA VAL A 46 19.00 -1.20 -11.82
C VAL A 46 18.03 -0.14 -11.31
N ALA A 47 16.81 -0.07 -11.84
CA ALA A 47 15.78 0.84 -11.35
C ALA A 47 15.36 0.55 -9.91
N ALA A 48 15.43 -0.71 -9.48
CA ALA A 48 15.20 -1.14 -8.10
C ALA A 48 16.38 -0.86 -7.16
N GLY A 49 17.51 -0.34 -7.66
CA GLY A 49 18.73 -0.13 -6.88
C GLY A 49 19.54 -1.40 -6.61
N ILE A 50 19.29 -2.48 -7.36
CA ILE A 50 20.01 -3.75 -7.26
C ILE A 50 21.22 -3.72 -8.20
N ALA A 51 22.39 -4.09 -7.67
CA ALA A 51 23.60 -4.24 -8.45
C ALA A 51 23.53 -5.50 -9.32
N LEU A 52 24.03 -5.43 -10.55
CA LEU A 52 24.05 -6.57 -11.45
C LEU A 52 25.13 -7.56 -11.02
N ASP A 53 24.79 -8.84 -11.10
CA ASP A 53 25.65 -9.97 -10.75
C ASP A 53 25.46 -11.07 -11.80
N ASP A 54 26.56 -11.57 -12.38
CA ASP A 54 26.55 -12.65 -13.38
C ASP A 54 26.45 -14.04 -12.74
N GLU A 55 26.61 -14.13 -11.42
CA GLU A 55 26.35 -15.35 -10.64
C GLU A 55 24.89 -15.43 -10.14
N ASP A 56 24.07 -14.37 -10.30
CA ASP A 56 22.67 -14.31 -9.86
C ASP A 56 21.65 -14.32 -11.02
N ASP A 57 21.06 -15.48 -11.27
CA ASP A 57 19.97 -15.68 -12.24
C ASP A 57 18.59 -15.18 -11.75
N THR A 58 18.50 -14.57 -10.56
CA THR A 58 17.24 -14.10 -9.96
C THR A 58 17.09 -12.58 -9.92
N GLN A 59 18.09 -11.82 -10.34
CA GLN A 59 18.11 -10.35 -10.24
C GLN A 59 16.91 -9.64 -10.90
N VAL A 60 16.39 -10.15 -12.03
CA VAL A 60 15.18 -9.59 -12.66
C VAL A 60 13.96 -9.78 -11.75
N LEU A 61 13.81 -10.97 -11.16
CA LEU A 61 12.74 -11.24 -10.20
C LEU A 61 12.86 -10.35 -8.97
N GLN A 62 14.06 -10.23 -8.41
CA GLN A 62 14.31 -9.35 -7.26
C GLN A 62 13.96 -7.89 -7.59
N GLY A 63 14.34 -7.41 -8.78
CA GLY A 63 14.04 -6.06 -9.24
C GLY A 63 12.54 -5.79 -9.34
N ILE A 64 11.78 -6.73 -9.92
CA ILE A 64 10.31 -6.62 -9.99
C ILE A 64 9.71 -6.58 -8.58
N LEU A 65 10.11 -7.49 -7.69
CA LEU A 65 9.58 -7.55 -6.33
C LEU A 65 9.88 -6.26 -5.55
N ALA A 66 11.10 -5.73 -5.66
CA ALA A 66 11.50 -4.50 -5.01
C ALA A 66 10.75 -3.28 -5.55
N LEU A 67 10.58 -3.16 -6.88
CA LEU A 67 9.80 -2.08 -7.47
C LEU A 67 8.34 -2.13 -7.03
N VAL A 68 7.72 -3.31 -7.01
CA VAL A 68 6.33 -3.50 -6.53
C VAL A 68 6.23 -3.11 -5.06
N ALA A 69 7.15 -3.57 -4.21
CA ALA A 69 7.17 -3.19 -2.80
C ALA A 69 7.34 -1.68 -2.60
N ALA A 70 8.18 -1.03 -3.39
CA ALA A 70 8.39 0.43 -3.33
C ALA A 70 7.15 1.25 -3.75
N MET A 71 6.20 0.66 -4.47
CA MET A 71 4.91 1.31 -4.73
C MET A 71 4.05 1.44 -3.46
N PHE A 72 4.37 0.69 -2.41
CA PHE A 72 3.77 0.78 -1.10
C PHE A 72 4.73 1.51 -0.16
N GLY A 73 4.25 2.59 0.45
CA GLY A 73 4.98 3.35 1.45
C GLY A 73 4.29 3.21 2.80
N GLY A 74 4.99 3.35 3.92
CA GLY A 74 4.31 3.26 5.21
C GLY A 74 5.22 3.16 6.41
N VAL A 75 4.58 3.16 7.58
CA VAL A 75 5.22 2.95 8.88
C VAL A 75 4.44 1.88 9.63
N ALA A 76 5.09 0.75 9.90
CA ALA A 76 4.55 -0.37 10.66
C ALA A 76 4.66 -0.14 12.18
N GLY A 77 4.03 0.94 12.67
CA GLY A 77 3.98 1.29 14.08
C GLY A 77 2.63 0.97 14.74
N ALA A 78 2.57 1.11 16.07
CA ALA A 78 1.30 1.06 16.82
C ALA A 78 0.32 2.14 16.35
N ASN A 79 0.85 3.30 15.95
CA ASN A 79 0.17 4.27 15.10
C ASN A 79 0.93 4.28 13.78
N GLY A 80 0.27 3.87 12.69
CA GLY A 80 0.93 3.55 11.44
C GLY A 80 0.05 3.80 10.24
N TYR A 81 0.66 3.67 9.06
CA TYR A 81 -0.03 3.85 7.79
C TYR A 81 0.62 3.04 6.68
N LEU A 82 -0.17 2.81 5.62
CA LEU A 82 0.23 2.24 4.35
C LEU A 82 -0.36 3.11 3.23
N THR A 83 0.48 3.64 2.36
CA THR A 83 0.08 4.26 1.10
C THR A 83 0.02 3.18 0.02
N LEU A 84 -1.10 3.12 -0.69
CA LEU A 84 -1.34 2.21 -1.80
C LEU A 84 -1.15 2.95 -3.13
N PRO A 85 -0.81 2.23 -4.21
CA PRO A 85 -0.89 2.76 -5.56
C PRO A 85 -2.28 3.36 -5.83
N GLY A 86 -2.32 4.46 -6.59
CA GLY A 86 -3.57 5.20 -6.86
C GLY A 86 -3.91 6.26 -5.81
N GLY A 87 -3.04 6.49 -4.82
CA GLY A 87 -3.13 7.61 -3.87
C GLY A 87 -3.99 7.33 -2.64
N ILE A 88 -4.51 6.11 -2.50
CA ILE A 88 -5.23 5.70 -1.28
C ILE A 88 -4.24 5.50 -0.13
N ILE A 89 -4.62 5.95 1.05
CA ILE A 89 -3.87 5.75 2.29
C ILE A 89 -4.77 5.02 3.27
N ILE A 90 -4.25 3.97 3.91
CA ILE A 90 -4.86 3.30 5.06
C ILE A 90 -4.02 3.65 6.28
N GLN A 91 -4.65 4.09 7.37
CA GLN A 91 -3.98 4.47 8.60
C GLN A 91 -4.63 3.77 9.79
N TRP A 92 -3.87 3.49 10.83
CA TRP A 92 -4.37 2.88 12.06
C TRP A 92 -3.68 3.48 13.27
N GLY A 93 -4.30 3.27 14.42
CA GLY A 93 -3.70 3.67 15.68
C GLY A 93 -4.42 3.17 16.90
N ILE A 94 -3.84 3.55 18.05
CA ILE A 94 -4.35 3.26 19.37
C ILE A 94 -4.45 4.54 20.19
N ILE A 95 -5.55 4.68 20.91
CA ILE A 95 -5.69 5.58 22.05
C ILE A 95 -5.62 4.71 23.30
N SER A 96 -4.57 4.87 24.09
CA SER A 96 -4.34 4.06 25.27
C SER A 96 -5.54 4.14 26.24
N PRO A 97 -6.01 3.00 26.78
CA PRO A 97 -7.09 3.02 27.76
C PRO A 97 -6.71 3.79 29.03
N ALA A 98 -7.59 4.67 29.48
CA ALA A 98 -7.43 5.41 30.74
C ALA A 98 -8.79 5.59 31.44
N SER A 99 -8.75 5.96 32.72
CA SER A 99 -9.96 6.28 33.48
C SER A 99 -10.54 7.62 33.02
N HIS A 100 -11.77 7.58 32.55
CA HIS A 100 -12.53 8.70 32.02
C HIS A 100 -13.92 8.75 32.64
N MET A 101 -14.64 9.87 32.51
CA MET A 101 -16.04 9.93 32.92
C MET A 101 -16.91 9.01 32.04
N ILE A 102 -18.11 8.66 32.49
CA ILE A 102 -19.04 7.75 31.79
C ILE A 102 -19.39 8.16 30.34
N SER A 103 -19.16 9.41 29.96
CA SER A 103 -19.15 9.89 28.59
C SER A 103 -17.92 10.78 28.40
N TYR A 104 -17.06 10.40 27.46
CA TYR A 104 -15.78 11.04 27.26
C TYR A 104 -15.50 11.33 25.79
N ASP A 105 -15.11 12.57 25.53
CA ASP A 105 -14.65 13.04 24.22
C ASP A 105 -13.12 13.03 24.25
N PHE A 106 -12.51 12.18 23.43
CA PHE A 106 -11.05 12.09 23.30
C PHE A 106 -10.45 13.32 22.61
N GLY A 107 -11.28 14.22 22.07
CA GLY A 107 -10.84 15.33 21.27
C GLY A 107 -10.35 14.89 19.89
N TRP A 108 -9.55 15.75 19.26
CA TRP A 108 -8.97 15.47 17.95
C TRP A 108 -7.74 14.56 18.08
N VAL A 109 -7.78 13.46 17.34
CA VAL A 109 -6.70 12.49 17.20
C VAL A 109 -6.10 12.66 15.81
N ASN A 110 -4.81 12.98 15.77
CA ASN A 110 -4.10 13.19 14.51
C ASN A 110 -3.83 11.85 13.83
N TYR A 111 -3.96 11.83 12.51
CA TYR A 111 -3.44 10.73 11.70
C TYR A 111 -1.90 10.76 11.70
N PRO A 112 -1.22 9.60 11.57
CA PRO A 112 0.21 9.52 11.33
C PRO A 112 0.70 10.41 10.17
N VAL A 113 -0.08 10.45 9.07
CA VAL A 113 0.13 11.37 7.95
C VAL A 113 -1.21 12.00 7.55
N PRO A 114 -1.27 13.30 7.21
CA PRO A 114 -2.50 13.88 6.67
C PRO A 114 -2.90 13.21 5.35
N PHE A 115 -4.20 12.94 5.19
CA PHE A 115 -4.78 12.60 3.90
C PHE A 115 -4.69 13.81 2.96
N PRO A 116 -4.09 13.71 1.76
CA PRO A 116 -3.93 14.87 0.87
C PRO A 116 -5.22 15.63 0.54
N ASN A 117 -6.36 14.94 0.49
CA ASN A 117 -7.69 15.51 0.27
C ASN A 117 -8.59 15.33 1.49
N ASN A 118 -9.03 14.10 1.79
CA ASN A 118 -10.00 13.80 2.85
C ASN A 118 -9.87 12.37 3.39
N ALA A 119 -10.21 12.19 4.66
CA ALA A 119 -10.58 10.87 5.18
C ALA A 119 -11.94 10.45 4.59
N PHE A 120 -12.00 9.29 3.95
CA PHE A 120 -13.23 8.72 3.42
C PHE A 120 -14.02 7.95 4.47
N CYS A 121 -13.32 7.29 5.39
CA CYS A 121 -13.92 6.53 6.48
C CYS A 121 -12.96 6.46 7.67
N VAL A 122 -13.53 6.45 8.87
CA VAL A 122 -12.84 6.18 10.13
C VAL A 122 -13.69 5.22 10.94
N ILE A 123 -13.11 4.09 11.32
CA ILE A 123 -13.76 3.02 12.06
C ILE A 123 -13.05 2.86 13.40
N PRO A 124 -13.68 3.26 14.50
CA PRO A 124 -13.16 3.01 15.82
C PRO A 124 -13.66 1.69 16.40
N ALA A 125 -12.83 1.04 17.20
CA ALA A 125 -13.17 -0.11 18.02
C ALA A 125 -12.87 0.22 19.49
N LEU A 126 -13.87 0.10 20.35
CA LEU A 126 -13.75 0.44 21.75
C LEU A 126 -12.78 -0.50 22.46
N LEU A 127 -11.84 0.06 23.21
CA LEU A 127 -11.06 -0.67 24.20
C LEU A 127 -11.56 -0.29 25.58
N THR A 128 -11.95 -1.29 26.36
CA THR A 128 -12.42 -1.07 27.71
C THR A 128 -12.14 -2.29 28.57
N SER A 129 -11.81 -2.08 29.85
CA SER A 129 -11.68 -3.13 30.85
C SER A 129 -12.91 -3.21 31.75
N GLU A 130 -14.03 -2.60 31.35
CA GLU A 130 -15.28 -2.69 32.09
C GLU A 130 -15.78 -4.13 32.17
N THR A 131 -16.22 -4.53 33.36
CA THR A 131 -16.82 -5.84 33.57
C THR A 131 -18.23 -5.86 32.96
N ALA A 132 -18.58 -6.92 32.25
CA ALA A 132 -19.92 -7.09 31.69
C ALA A 132 -20.98 -6.98 32.79
N ALA A 133 -21.87 -6.00 32.67
CA ALA A 133 -23.09 -5.85 33.47
C ALA A 133 -24.25 -5.47 32.54
N LEU A 134 -25.40 -5.07 33.08
CA LEU A 134 -26.53 -4.53 32.31
C LEU A 134 -26.24 -3.11 31.80
N MET A 135 -25.12 -2.92 31.10
CA MET A 135 -24.68 -1.64 30.57
C MET A 135 -24.24 -1.80 29.11
N ASP A 136 -24.59 -0.82 28.30
CA ASP A 136 -24.13 -0.70 26.92
C ASP A 136 -22.88 0.16 26.90
N ASN A 137 -21.89 -0.23 26.09
CA ASN A 137 -20.73 0.57 25.80
C ASN A 137 -20.78 1.01 24.34
N PHE A 138 -20.40 2.26 24.07
CA PHE A 138 -20.42 2.83 22.74
C PHE A 138 -19.15 3.60 22.43
N ILE A 139 -18.87 3.70 21.13
CA ILE A 139 -17.80 4.50 20.57
C ILE A 139 -18.27 5.06 19.24
N GLY A 140 -17.88 6.29 18.90
CA GLY A 140 -18.31 6.95 17.69
C GLY A 140 -17.39 8.07 17.24
N VAL A 141 -17.28 8.23 15.93
CA VAL A 141 -16.59 9.36 15.31
C VAL A 141 -17.53 10.55 15.26
N ARG A 142 -17.11 11.65 15.86
CA ARG A 142 -17.86 12.92 16.00
C ARG A 142 -17.54 13.94 14.90
N GLY A 143 -16.48 13.69 14.12
CA GLY A 143 -16.04 14.53 13.01
C GLY A 143 -14.72 14.01 12.45
N ALA A 144 -14.44 14.32 11.19
CA ALA A 144 -13.20 13.98 10.52
C ALA A 144 -12.76 15.12 9.60
N SER A 145 -11.46 15.21 9.37
CA SER A 145 -10.80 16.14 8.46
C SER A 145 -9.70 15.39 7.71
N SER A 146 -8.92 16.09 6.89
CA SER A 146 -7.72 15.51 6.27
C SER A 146 -6.61 15.16 7.27
N ALA A 147 -6.49 15.88 8.38
CA ALA A 147 -5.35 15.73 9.31
C ALA A 147 -5.70 14.96 10.60
N ALA A 148 -6.97 14.91 10.98
CA ALA A 148 -7.40 14.33 12.25
C ALA A 148 -8.88 13.92 12.23
N PHE A 149 -9.27 13.11 13.21
CA PHE A 149 -10.66 12.79 13.52
C PHE A 149 -10.97 13.01 15.00
N ARG A 150 -12.24 13.22 15.33
CA ARG A 150 -12.71 13.39 16.70
C ARG A 150 -13.47 12.16 17.14
N LEU A 151 -13.16 11.66 18.33
CA LEU A 151 -13.71 10.41 18.86
C LEU A 151 -14.42 10.65 20.20
N GLN A 152 -15.55 9.97 20.40
CA GLN A 152 -16.23 9.90 21.68
C GLN A 152 -16.51 8.44 22.05
N ALA A 153 -16.39 8.11 23.33
CA ALA A 153 -16.83 6.85 23.89
C ALA A 153 -17.59 7.05 25.20
N GLY A 154 -18.28 6.02 25.63
CA GLY A 154 -18.98 6.03 26.91
C GLY A 154 -19.82 4.80 27.15
N THR A 155 -20.65 4.89 28.17
CA THR A 155 -21.63 3.88 28.57
C THR A 155 -22.99 4.50 28.87
N ASN A 156 -24.06 3.72 28.78
CA ASN A 156 -25.43 4.14 29.10
C ASN A 156 -25.77 4.13 30.61
N LEU A 157 -24.81 3.80 31.48
CA LEU A 157 -25.00 3.84 32.93
C LEU A 157 -25.44 5.23 33.42
N GLN A 158 -26.44 5.27 34.29
CA GLN A 158 -27.00 6.52 34.83
C GLN A 158 -26.19 7.12 36.01
N ASP A 159 -25.09 6.49 36.42
CA ASP A 159 -24.21 7.03 37.46
C ASP A 159 -23.18 8.01 36.87
N THR A 160 -23.47 9.30 36.98
CA THR A 160 -22.63 10.40 36.47
C THR A 160 -21.39 10.70 37.33
N SER A 161 -21.23 10.01 38.46
CA SER A 161 -20.18 10.30 39.43
C SER A 161 -18.98 9.36 39.36
N SER A 162 -19.07 8.27 38.59
CA SER A 162 -18.00 7.28 38.49
C SER A 162 -17.20 7.36 37.20
N THR A 163 -15.94 6.91 37.26
CA THR A 163 -15.05 6.81 36.11
C THR A 163 -15.00 5.38 35.57
N ARG A 164 -14.72 5.25 34.28
CA ARG A 164 -14.64 4.00 33.52
C ARG A 164 -13.39 4.00 32.65
N VAL A 165 -12.83 2.83 32.37
CA VAL A 165 -11.63 2.71 31.54
C VAL A 165 -12.05 2.64 30.07
N PHE A 166 -11.71 3.69 29.32
CA PHE A 166 -11.92 3.74 27.86
C PHE A 166 -10.61 4.04 27.12
N GLY A 167 -10.45 3.42 25.97
CA GLY A 167 -9.47 3.69 24.93
C GLY A 167 -10.05 3.25 23.58
N ALA A 168 -9.22 3.20 22.55
CA ALA A 168 -9.70 2.74 21.24
C ALA A 168 -8.57 2.18 20.38
N TYR A 169 -8.89 1.17 19.57
CA TYR A 169 -8.22 1.01 18.29
C TYR A 169 -9.00 1.77 17.22
N TRP A 170 -8.32 2.19 16.16
CA TRP A 170 -9.00 2.81 15.02
C TRP A 170 -8.29 2.48 13.72
N LEU A 171 -9.07 2.45 12.64
CA LEU A 171 -8.60 2.36 11.26
C LEU A 171 -9.27 3.45 10.43
N ALA A 172 -8.52 4.10 9.56
CA ALA A 172 -9.00 5.13 8.66
C ALA A 172 -8.51 4.87 7.23
N ILE A 173 -9.28 5.30 6.25
CA ILE A 173 -8.91 5.25 4.83
C ILE A 173 -9.28 6.57 4.16
N GLY A 174 -8.46 7.03 3.24
CA GLY A 174 -8.64 8.32 2.55
C GLY A 174 -7.59 8.53 1.47
N ASN A 175 -7.56 9.74 0.92
CA ASN A 175 -6.54 10.20 -0.03
C ASN A 175 -6.34 11.70 0.06
#